data_AF-A0A0N5BJS5-F1
#
_entry.id   AF-A0A0N5BJS5-F1
#
_cell.length_a   1.000
_cell.length_b   1.000
_cell.length_c   1.000
_cell.angle_alpha   90.00
_cell.angle_beta   90.00
_cell.angle_gamma   90.00
#
_symmetry.space_group_name_H-M   'P 1'
#
loop_
_entity.id
_entity.type
_entity.pdbx_description
1 polymer ?
#
loop_
_entity_poly.entity_id
_entity_poly.type
_entity_poly.pdbx_seq_one_letter_code
_entity_poly.pdbx_strand_id
1 'polypeptide(L)'
;MLNTNSTADILLLKNFKLWKPKNFNLECSRIINGDNNYINKIKRKRFTMKMIPKSYKYDCESIKSRGFYSKVPLSDIEANYPIAYARNVYNNFHMLELQFLLSYAPQNYYCFAVDLKSTELYKQLTSLAKCFDNVYVPSKRYNMNSYGIYQAFSTYECMKILINKKWKYLFILQNDDFPIKTNREIVEILKARNSTLDMEFQDPIPFIQNRINQNTSWDYKSLDFFNETEISKYDENLLRKNIKFSKGSYASGMPRDSVDFILNKINISKYLYQINTVNKYGEDEMVWQTL
;
A
#
# COMPACT_ATOMS: atom_id res chain seq x y z
N MET A 1 -11.79 7.44 -44.06
CA MET A 1 -12.78 7.76 -43.01
C MET A 1 -12.24 7.25 -41.69
N LEU A 2 -11.59 8.14 -40.93
CA LEU A 2 -11.11 7.83 -39.59
C LEU A 2 -12.33 7.78 -38.68
N ASN A 3 -12.62 6.60 -38.14
CA ASN A 3 -13.71 6.40 -37.20
C ASN A 3 -13.29 7.04 -35.87
N THR A 4 -13.58 8.32 -35.72
CA THR A 4 -13.38 9.10 -34.49
C THR A 4 -14.49 8.77 -33.50
N ASN A 5 -14.56 7.53 -33.04
CA ASN A 5 -15.12 7.28 -31.72
C ASN A 5 -13.99 7.54 -30.75
N SER A 6 -13.92 8.76 -30.22
CA SER A 6 -12.96 9.09 -29.18
C SER A 6 -13.14 8.08 -28.03
N THR A 7 -12.04 7.56 -27.50
CA THR A 7 -12.00 6.68 -26.33
C THR A 7 -12.80 7.23 -25.13
N ALA A 8 -13.11 8.53 -25.12
CA ALA A 8 -13.97 9.18 -24.14
C ALA A 8 -15.42 8.65 -24.08
N ASP A 9 -16.00 8.19 -25.21
CA ASP A 9 -17.39 7.71 -25.22
C ASP A 9 -17.58 6.31 -24.61
N ILE A 10 -16.48 5.60 -24.33
CA ILE A 10 -16.47 4.29 -23.67
C ILE A 10 -16.35 4.43 -22.13
N LEU A 11 -15.96 5.61 -21.64
CA LEU A 11 -15.35 5.75 -20.32
C LEU A 11 -16.31 6.10 -19.18
N LEU A 12 -17.50 6.64 -19.43
CA LEU A 12 -18.51 6.80 -18.39
C LEU A 12 -19.89 6.62 -19.04
N LEU A 13 -20.65 5.62 -18.60
CA LEU A 13 -22.07 5.54 -18.95
C LEU A 13 -22.71 6.89 -18.60
N LYS A 14 -23.39 7.54 -19.56
CA LYS A 14 -24.02 8.86 -19.39
C LYS A 14 -24.94 8.96 -18.16
N ASN A 15 -25.39 7.81 -17.62
CA ASN A 15 -26.24 7.71 -16.42
C ASN A 15 -25.59 6.92 -15.27
N PHE A 16 -24.26 6.89 -15.16
CA PHE A 16 -23.57 6.19 -14.08
C PHE A 16 -23.86 6.84 -12.72
N LYS A 17 -24.55 6.11 -11.84
CA LYS A 17 -24.86 6.57 -10.48
C LYS A 17 -23.93 5.88 -9.50
N LEU A 18 -22.96 6.63 -8.97
CA LEU A 18 -22.12 6.16 -7.87
C LEU A 18 -23.00 5.75 -6.69
N TRP A 19 -22.66 4.61 -6.07
CA TRP A 19 -23.32 4.23 -4.83
C TRP A 19 -23.04 5.27 -3.77
N LYS A 20 -24.10 5.69 -3.07
CA LYS A 20 -24.00 6.53 -1.89
C LYS A 20 -24.88 5.98 -0.78
N PRO A 21 -24.46 6.08 0.50
CA PRO A 21 -25.33 5.72 1.60
C PRO A 21 -26.65 6.51 1.57
N LYS A 22 -27.73 5.90 2.06
CA LYS A 22 -29.01 6.60 2.25
C LYS A 22 -28.79 7.79 3.19
N ASN A 23 -29.40 8.93 2.88
CA ASN A 23 -29.31 10.19 3.63
C ASN A 23 -27.90 10.83 3.67
N PHE A 24 -26.98 10.40 2.81
CA PHE A 24 -25.72 11.11 2.59
C PHE A 24 -25.95 12.31 1.65
N ASN A 25 -26.28 13.46 2.25
CA ASN A 25 -26.64 14.71 1.57
C ASN A 25 -25.61 15.81 1.87
N LEU A 26 -24.35 15.55 1.49
CA LEU A 26 -23.24 16.47 1.70
C LEU A 26 -22.98 17.30 0.43
N GLU A 27 -22.86 18.62 0.58
CA GLU A 27 -22.45 19.51 -0.50
C GLU A 27 -20.91 19.55 -0.54
N CYS A 28 -20.31 18.55 -1.20
CA CYS A 28 -18.85 18.38 -1.22
C CYS A 28 -18.11 19.61 -1.76
N SER A 29 -18.67 20.33 -2.74
CA SER A 29 -18.08 21.55 -3.32
C SER A 29 -17.85 22.64 -2.26
N ARG A 30 -18.80 22.85 -1.35
CA ARG A 30 -18.67 23.84 -0.26
C ARG A 30 -17.56 23.46 0.71
N ILE A 31 -17.38 22.16 0.97
CA ILE A 31 -16.30 21.68 1.84
C ILE A 31 -14.94 21.89 1.17
N ILE A 32 -14.81 21.47 -0.09
CA ILE A 32 -13.56 21.59 -0.86
C ILE A 32 -13.16 23.06 -1.00
N ASN A 33 -14.13 23.96 -1.19
CA ASN A 33 -13.89 25.41 -1.30
C ASN A 33 -13.69 26.11 0.05
N GLY A 34 -13.69 25.38 1.18
CA GLY A 34 -13.40 25.97 2.49
C GLY A 34 -14.52 26.83 3.09
N ASP A 35 -15.80 26.57 2.78
CA ASP A 35 -16.94 27.26 3.39
C ASP A 35 -17.03 26.90 4.89
N ASN A 36 -16.40 27.71 5.73
CA ASN A 36 -16.33 27.52 7.18
C ASN A 36 -17.72 27.46 7.84
N ASN A 37 -18.68 28.24 7.35
CA ASN A 37 -20.05 28.26 7.90
C ASN A 37 -20.75 26.92 7.65
N TYR A 38 -20.67 26.42 6.42
CA TYR A 38 -21.19 25.11 6.07
C TYR A 38 -20.48 24.00 6.84
N ILE A 39 -19.15 23.99 6.83
CA ILE A 39 -18.30 23.00 7.52
C ILE A 39 -18.65 22.92 9.01
N ASN A 40 -18.78 24.07 9.69
CA ASN A 40 -19.13 24.10 11.12
C ASN A 40 -20.56 23.59 11.38
N LYS A 41 -21.50 23.83 10.46
CA LYS A 41 -22.86 23.28 10.53
C LYS A 41 -22.87 21.75 10.37
N ILE A 42 -22.17 21.20 9.38
CA ILE A 42 -22.17 19.76 9.11
C ILE A 42 -21.34 18.96 10.11
N LYS A 43 -20.29 19.55 10.71
CA LYS A 43 -19.48 18.91 11.78
C LYS A 43 -20.37 18.43 12.93
N ARG A 44 -21.38 19.22 13.30
CA ARG A 44 -22.37 18.89 14.35
C ARG A 44 -23.37 17.80 13.94
N LYS A 45 -23.52 17.54 12.64
CA LYS A 45 -24.43 16.54 12.05
C LYS A 45 -23.67 15.51 11.22
N ARG A 46 -22.50 15.08 11.69
CA ARG A 46 -21.62 14.18 10.96
C ARG A 46 -22.34 12.88 10.64
N PHE A 47 -22.36 12.52 9.35
CA PHE A 47 -22.88 11.23 8.92
C PHE A 47 -22.01 10.11 9.49
N THR A 48 -22.63 9.15 10.16
CA THR A 48 -21.96 7.95 10.69
C THR A 48 -22.72 6.72 10.24
N MET A 49 -22.01 5.76 9.63
CA MET A 49 -22.58 4.47 9.29
C MET A 49 -22.17 3.49 10.39
N LYS A 50 -23.06 3.29 11.38
CA LYS A 50 -22.79 2.44 12.55
C LYS A 50 -22.88 0.94 12.24
N MET A 51 -23.71 0.57 11.26
CA MET A 51 -23.88 -0.81 10.83
C MET A 51 -23.85 -0.88 9.31
N ILE A 52 -23.18 -1.91 8.82
CA ILE A 52 -23.19 -2.30 7.43
C ILE A 52 -24.57 -2.88 7.12
N PRO A 53 -25.30 -2.37 6.10
CA PRO A 53 -26.59 -2.94 5.73
C PRO A 53 -26.46 -4.43 5.40
N LYS A 54 -27.41 -5.27 5.81
CA LYS A 54 -27.44 -6.71 5.41
C LYS A 54 -27.45 -6.91 3.89
N SER A 55 -27.88 -5.90 3.14
CA SER A 55 -27.85 -5.88 1.68
C SER A 55 -26.45 -5.66 1.08
N TYR A 56 -25.43 -5.38 1.90
CA TYR A 56 -24.07 -5.17 1.44
C TYR A 56 -23.40 -6.51 1.14
N LYS A 57 -23.41 -6.90 -0.12
CA LYS A 57 -22.82 -8.15 -0.57
C LYS A 57 -21.42 -7.94 -1.15
N TYR A 58 -20.59 -8.97 -1.00
CA TYR A 58 -19.18 -9.00 -1.42
C TYR A 58 -18.96 -9.82 -2.71
N ASP A 59 -20.03 -10.20 -3.42
CA ASP A 59 -19.91 -10.80 -4.75
C ASP A 59 -19.52 -9.75 -5.81
N CYS A 60 -19.00 -10.23 -6.95
CA CYS A 60 -18.43 -9.36 -7.97
C CYS A 60 -19.44 -8.45 -8.65
N GLU A 61 -20.68 -8.89 -8.81
CA GLU A 61 -21.75 -8.05 -9.35
C GLU A 61 -22.02 -6.88 -8.42
N SER A 62 -22.17 -7.17 -7.13
CA SER A 62 -22.42 -6.16 -6.09
C SER A 62 -21.26 -5.18 -5.94
N ILE A 63 -20.01 -5.66 -5.91
CA ILE A 63 -18.81 -4.80 -5.86
C ILE A 63 -18.77 -3.89 -7.09
N LYS A 64 -18.86 -4.46 -8.30
CA LYS A 64 -18.77 -3.70 -9.56
C LYS A 64 -19.94 -2.72 -9.74
N SER A 65 -21.09 -2.95 -9.11
CA SER A 65 -22.22 -2.02 -9.12
C SER A 65 -22.03 -0.77 -8.25
N ARG A 66 -21.12 -0.81 -7.25
CA ARG A 66 -20.96 0.29 -6.29
C ARG A 66 -20.09 1.43 -6.81
N GLY A 67 -19.27 1.16 -7.81
CA GLY A 67 -18.27 2.11 -8.28
C GLY A 67 -17.92 1.93 -9.75
N PHE A 68 -17.30 2.96 -10.31
CA PHE A 68 -16.79 2.89 -11.67
C PHE A 68 -15.40 2.26 -11.66
N TYR A 69 -15.29 1.02 -12.14
CA TYR A 69 -14.03 0.33 -12.32
C TYR A 69 -13.69 0.32 -13.81
N SER A 70 -12.75 1.17 -14.24
CA SER A 70 -12.37 1.25 -15.65
C SER A 70 -11.81 -0.08 -16.16
N LYS A 71 -12.25 -0.50 -17.34
CA LYS A 71 -11.75 -1.72 -18.00
C LYS A 71 -10.46 -1.49 -18.79
N VAL A 72 -10.17 -0.23 -19.11
CA VAL A 72 -8.98 0.20 -19.86
C VAL A 72 -8.29 1.36 -19.16
N PRO A 73 -6.96 1.55 -19.35
CA PRO A 73 -6.29 2.75 -18.87
C PRO A 73 -6.97 4.02 -19.40
N LEU A 74 -7.01 5.08 -18.58
CA LEU A 74 -7.68 6.34 -18.95
C LEU A 74 -6.78 7.27 -19.79
N SER A 75 -5.50 6.97 -19.91
CA SER A 75 -4.54 7.67 -20.75
C SER A 75 -3.30 6.82 -21.05
N ASP A 76 -2.55 7.18 -22.09
CA ASP A 76 -1.32 6.48 -22.48
C ASP A 76 -0.21 6.59 -21.44
N ILE A 77 -0.13 7.71 -20.71
CA ILE A 77 0.87 7.89 -19.66
C ILE A 77 0.62 6.93 -18.50
N GLU A 78 -0.66 6.73 -18.15
CA GLU A 78 -1.08 5.79 -17.12
C GLU A 78 -0.92 4.33 -17.58
N ALA A 79 -1.23 4.02 -18.84
CA ALA A 79 -1.06 2.69 -19.43
C ALA A 79 0.41 2.22 -19.40
N ASN A 80 1.33 3.15 -19.69
CA ASN A 80 2.77 2.88 -19.78
C ASN A 80 3.51 3.01 -18.43
N TYR A 81 2.81 3.37 -17.36
CA TYR A 81 3.39 3.50 -16.03
C TYR A 81 2.52 2.81 -14.97
N PRO A 82 2.50 1.47 -14.93
CA PRO A 82 1.74 0.75 -13.92
C PRO A 82 2.34 0.89 -12.53
N ILE A 83 1.47 1.10 -11.54
CA ILE A 83 1.83 1.26 -10.12
C ILE A 83 1.41 0.01 -9.35
N ALA A 84 2.22 -0.40 -8.38
CA ALA A 84 1.87 -1.42 -7.40
C ALA A 84 1.57 -0.79 -6.05
N TYR A 85 0.62 -1.37 -5.32
CA TYR A 85 0.27 -1.00 -3.95
C TYR A 85 0.38 -2.23 -3.05
N ALA A 86 1.16 -2.15 -1.98
CA ALA A 86 1.15 -3.10 -0.89
C ALA A 86 0.52 -2.42 0.33
N ARG A 87 -0.63 -2.93 0.78
CA ARG A 87 -1.38 -2.34 1.90
C ARG A 87 -1.53 -3.33 3.04
N ASN A 88 -1.02 -2.96 4.21
CA ASN A 88 -1.32 -3.69 5.44
C ASN A 88 -2.67 -3.26 6.00
N VAL A 89 -3.55 -4.21 6.23
CA VAL A 89 -4.95 -3.95 6.62
C VAL A 89 -5.41 -4.86 7.75
N TYR A 90 -6.29 -4.35 8.60
CA TYR A 90 -6.79 -5.09 9.75
C TYR A 90 -8.29 -4.89 10.01
N ASN A 91 -8.94 -3.86 9.44
CA ASN A 91 -10.37 -3.66 9.66
C ASN A 91 -11.04 -2.87 8.51
N ASN A 92 -12.37 -2.73 8.59
CA ASN A 92 -13.18 -1.78 7.83
C ASN A 92 -13.11 -1.96 6.31
N PHE A 93 -13.57 -3.12 5.84
CA PHE A 93 -13.65 -3.43 4.40
C PHE A 93 -14.36 -2.35 3.57
N HIS A 94 -15.37 -1.68 4.12
CA HIS A 94 -16.10 -0.64 3.37
C HIS A 94 -15.22 0.54 3.01
N MET A 95 -14.38 0.96 3.95
CA MET A 95 -13.41 2.01 3.71
C MET A 95 -12.31 1.56 2.75
N LEU A 96 -11.84 0.31 2.90
CA LEU A 96 -10.84 -0.27 2.01
C LEU A 96 -11.36 -0.43 0.58
N GLU A 97 -12.61 -0.83 0.39
CA GLU A 97 -13.26 -0.92 -0.93
C GLU A 97 -13.40 0.47 -1.57
N LEU A 98 -13.72 1.50 -0.78
CA LEU A 98 -13.76 2.89 -1.26
C LEU A 98 -12.36 3.38 -1.65
N GLN A 99 -11.34 3.15 -0.81
CA GLN A 99 -9.95 3.48 -1.12
C GLN A 99 -9.48 2.76 -2.40
N PHE A 100 -9.82 1.48 -2.54
CA PHE A 100 -9.55 0.70 -3.74
C PHE A 100 -10.25 1.30 -4.95
N LEU A 101 -11.55 1.56 -4.88
CA LEU A 101 -12.31 2.20 -5.96
C LEU A 101 -11.67 3.52 -6.43
N LEU A 102 -11.26 4.38 -5.49
CA LEU A 102 -10.67 5.68 -5.81
C LEU A 102 -9.26 5.60 -6.42
N SER A 103 -8.52 4.54 -6.11
CA SER A 103 -7.18 4.31 -6.62
C SER A 103 -7.14 3.33 -7.79
N TYR A 104 -8.25 2.66 -8.12
CA TYR A 104 -8.30 1.56 -9.08
C TYR A 104 -8.00 2.04 -10.50
N ALA A 105 -7.02 1.40 -11.12
CA ALA A 105 -6.76 1.44 -12.55
C ALA A 105 -6.45 0.02 -13.03
N PRO A 106 -6.95 -0.39 -14.21
CA PRO A 106 -6.84 -1.78 -14.68
C PRO A 106 -5.41 -2.24 -14.94
N GLN A 107 -4.48 -1.31 -15.19
CA GLN A 107 -3.07 -1.62 -15.39
C GLN A 107 -2.27 -1.71 -14.08
N ASN A 108 -2.74 -1.11 -12.98
CA ASN A 108 -2.06 -1.13 -11.69
C ASN A 108 -2.24 -2.48 -10.96
N TYR A 109 -1.51 -2.71 -9.87
CA TYR A 109 -1.60 -3.93 -9.07
C TYR A 109 -1.79 -3.61 -7.59
N TYR A 110 -2.66 -4.37 -6.92
CA TYR A 110 -3.06 -4.11 -5.54
C TYR A 110 -2.88 -5.37 -4.71
N CYS A 111 -2.06 -5.31 -3.68
CA CYS A 111 -1.88 -6.39 -2.73
C CYS A 111 -2.32 -5.95 -1.34
N PHE A 112 -3.22 -6.70 -0.71
CA PHE A 112 -3.69 -6.47 0.64
C PHE A 112 -3.14 -7.55 1.57
N ALA A 113 -2.16 -7.20 2.40
CA ALA A 113 -1.68 -8.08 3.46
C ALA A 113 -2.56 -7.91 4.70
N VAL A 114 -3.36 -8.94 5.00
CA VAL A 114 -4.39 -8.88 6.04
C VAL A 114 -3.85 -9.43 7.36
N ASP A 115 -4.10 -8.73 8.46
CA ASP A 115 -3.79 -9.23 9.80
C ASP A 115 -4.37 -10.64 10.00
N LEU A 116 -3.57 -11.54 10.58
CA LEU A 116 -3.97 -12.90 10.91
C LEU A 116 -5.26 -12.93 11.73
N LYS A 117 -5.43 -11.99 12.67
CA LYS A 117 -6.61 -11.88 13.55
C LYS A 117 -7.88 -11.46 12.80
N SER A 118 -7.76 -10.80 11.66
CA SER A 118 -8.88 -10.22 10.92
C SER A 118 -9.48 -11.21 9.91
N THR A 119 -9.99 -12.32 10.44
CA THR A 119 -10.48 -13.47 9.65
C THR A 119 -11.64 -13.11 8.72
N GLU A 120 -12.57 -12.27 9.16
CA GLU A 120 -13.70 -11.83 8.34
C GLU A 120 -13.24 -10.87 7.22
N LEU A 121 -12.36 -9.93 7.55
CA LEU A 121 -11.78 -9.03 6.55
C LEU A 121 -11.01 -9.82 5.47
N TYR A 122 -10.27 -10.86 5.87
CA TYR A 122 -9.56 -11.73 4.94
C TYR A 122 -10.52 -12.39 3.93
N LYS A 123 -11.68 -12.88 4.39
CA LYS A 123 -12.72 -13.44 3.49
C LYS A 123 -13.25 -12.37 2.55
N GLN A 124 -13.55 -11.17 3.05
CA GLN A 124 -14.09 -10.07 2.25
C GLN A 124 -13.11 -9.59 1.17
N LEU A 125 -11.83 -9.39 1.52
CA LEU A 125 -10.78 -9.02 0.57
C LEU A 125 -10.43 -10.16 -0.40
N THR A 126 -10.54 -11.42 0.01
CA THR A 126 -10.41 -12.56 -0.90
C THR A 126 -11.56 -12.57 -1.92
N SER A 127 -12.78 -12.24 -1.51
CA SER A 127 -13.91 -12.07 -2.45
C SER A 127 -13.66 -10.92 -3.42
N LEU A 128 -13.15 -9.78 -2.95
CA LEU A 128 -12.71 -8.67 -3.81
C LEU A 128 -11.65 -9.12 -4.83
N ALA A 129 -10.62 -9.84 -4.37
CA ALA A 129 -9.55 -10.34 -5.23
C ALA A 129 -10.03 -11.28 -6.34
N LYS A 130 -11.07 -12.07 -6.09
CA LYS A 130 -11.69 -12.93 -7.13
C LYS A 130 -12.37 -12.15 -8.25
N CYS A 131 -12.65 -10.86 -8.05
CA CYS A 131 -13.39 -10.03 -9.00
C CYS A 131 -12.50 -9.26 -9.99
N PHE A 132 -11.20 -9.19 -9.71
CA PHE A 132 -10.22 -8.38 -10.43
C PHE A 132 -8.89 -9.12 -10.57
N ASP A 133 -8.36 -9.23 -11.79
CA ASP A 133 -7.14 -10.00 -12.08
C ASP A 133 -5.85 -9.39 -11.49
N ASN A 134 -5.93 -8.12 -11.10
CA ASN A 134 -4.83 -7.31 -10.58
C ASN A 134 -4.90 -7.05 -9.06
N VAL A 135 -5.72 -7.84 -8.34
CA VAL A 135 -5.85 -7.76 -6.88
C VAL A 135 -5.38 -9.06 -6.24
N TYR A 136 -4.56 -8.95 -5.20
CA TYR A 136 -3.90 -10.06 -4.53
C TYR A 136 -4.07 -9.98 -3.01
N VAL A 137 -4.17 -11.14 -2.38
CA VAL A 137 -4.21 -11.29 -0.92
C VAL A 137 -3.28 -12.46 -0.56
N PRO A 138 -2.14 -12.23 0.11
CA PRO A 138 -1.24 -13.32 0.51
C PRO A 138 -1.95 -14.29 1.46
N SER A 139 -1.73 -15.59 1.25
CA SER A 139 -2.25 -16.64 2.15
C SER A 139 -1.49 -16.68 3.48
N LYS A 140 -0.18 -16.40 3.43
CA LYS A 140 0.67 -16.25 4.62
C LYS A 140 0.38 -14.92 5.27
N ARG A 141 -0.07 -14.97 6.52
CA ARG A 141 -0.51 -13.82 7.31
C ARG A 141 0.17 -13.82 8.67
N TYR A 142 0.34 -12.63 9.23
CA TYR A 142 1.00 -12.43 10.52
C TYR A 142 0.10 -11.69 11.50
N ASN A 143 0.31 -11.93 12.80
CA ASN A 143 -0.44 -11.28 13.88
C ASN A 143 0.11 -9.87 14.11
N MET A 144 -0.30 -8.93 13.26
CA MET A 144 0.19 -7.54 13.30
C MET A 144 -0.34 -6.82 14.55
N ASN A 145 0.36 -5.80 15.04
CA ASN A 145 -0.17 -4.96 16.11
C ASN A 145 0.19 -3.48 15.90
N SER A 146 -0.33 -2.63 16.78
CA SER A 146 -0.09 -1.18 16.74
C SER A 146 1.31 -0.76 17.18
N TYR A 147 2.17 -1.71 17.57
CA TYR A 147 3.56 -1.44 17.95
C TYR A 147 4.50 -1.58 16.75
N GLY A 148 4.01 -2.06 15.60
CA GLY A 148 4.83 -2.30 14.40
C GLY A 148 5.08 -3.78 14.10
N ILE A 149 4.69 -4.67 15.03
CA ILE A 149 5.08 -6.08 14.99
C ILE A 149 4.49 -6.73 13.75
N TYR A 150 5.34 -7.44 13.02
CA TYR A 150 5.07 -8.11 11.75
C TYR A 150 4.58 -7.23 10.60
N GLN A 151 4.56 -5.90 10.74
CA GLN A 151 4.11 -5.03 9.64
C GLN A 151 5.03 -5.15 8.42
N ALA A 152 6.35 -5.18 8.62
CA ALA A 152 7.30 -5.36 7.53
C ALA A 152 7.21 -6.76 6.89
N PHE A 153 7.02 -7.81 7.71
CA PHE A 153 6.79 -9.18 7.21
C PHE A 153 5.57 -9.26 6.30
N SER A 154 4.45 -8.67 6.72
CA SER A 154 3.22 -8.63 5.93
C SER A 154 3.41 -7.93 4.58
N THR A 155 4.08 -6.77 4.55
CA THR A 155 4.39 -6.08 3.30
C THR A 155 5.36 -6.88 2.42
N TYR A 156 6.33 -7.57 3.02
CA TYR A 156 7.26 -8.43 2.30
C TYR A 156 6.54 -9.59 1.57
N GLU A 157 5.49 -10.16 2.15
CA GLU A 157 4.64 -11.16 1.46
C GLU A 157 3.96 -10.56 0.21
N CYS A 158 3.53 -9.29 0.27
CA CYS A 158 3.01 -8.60 -0.90
C CYS A 158 4.09 -8.34 -1.96
N MET A 159 5.29 -7.91 -1.56
CA MET A 159 6.42 -7.69 -2.49
C MET A 159 6.74 -8.97 -3.29
N LYS A 160 6.77 -10.14 -2.64
CA LYS A 160 7.00 -11.44 -3.30
C LYS A 160 5.96 -11.79 -4.35
N ILE A 161 4.70 -11.41 -4.17
CA ILE A 161 3.66 -11.61 -5.19
C ILE A 161 3.84 -10.60 -6.33
N LEU A 162 4.02 -9.33 -5.97
CA LEU A 162 4.04 -8.21 -6.90
C LEU A 162 5.28 -8.24 -7.80
N ILE A 163 6.43 -8.73 -7.37
CA ILE A 163 7.66 -8.73 -8.20
C ILE A 163 7.48 -9.43 -9.55
N ASN A 164 6.58 -10.41 -9.62
CA ASN A 164 6.24 -11.17 -10.83
C ASN A 164 5.29 -10.40 -11.79
N LYS A 165 4.98 -9.14 -11.48
CA LYS A 165 4.08 -8.27 -12.25
C LYS A 165 4.86 -7.12 -12.89
N LYS A 166 4.27 -6.52 -13.93
CA LYS A 166 4.91 -5.46 -14.73
C LYS A 166 4.50 -4.08 -14.23
N TRP A 167 5.15 -3.61 -13.17
CA TRP A 167 4.97 -2.25 -12.61
C TRP A 167 6.29 -1.48 -12.56
N LYS A 168 6.22 -0.18 -12.24
CA LYS A 168 7.36 0.74 -12.20
C LYS A 168 7.67 1.25 -10.80
N TYR A 169 6.63 1.45 -9.99
CA TYR A 169 6.75 1.99 -8.64
C TYR A 169 5.83 1.25 -7.66
N LEU A 170 6.31 1.04 -6.43
CA LEU A 170 5.55 0.44 -5.34
C LEU A 170 5.25 1.49 -4.27
N PHE A 171 3.99 1.60 -3.87
CA PHE A 171 3.59 2.26 -2.63
C PHE A 171 3.33 1.24 -1.53
N ILE A 172 3.87 1.49 -0.35
CA ILE A 172 3.60 0.76 0.90
C ILE A 172 2.68 1.63 1.75
N LEU A 173 1.51 1.10 2.09
CA LEU A 173 0.42 1.82 2.75
C LEU A 173 -0.17 1.02 3.93
N GLN A 174 -0.91 1.68 4.80
CA GLN A 174 -1.63 1.11 5.92
C GLN A 174 -3.15 1.21 5.73
N ASN A 175 -3.91 0.75 6.73
CA ASN A 175 -5.36 0.62 6.70
C ASN A 175 -6.09 1.93 6.35
N ASP A 176 -5.61 3.06 6.87
CA ASP A 176 -6.33 4.34 6.83
C ASP A 176 -5.76 5.35 5.82
N ASP A 177 -4.73 4.96 5.06
CA ASP A 177 -4.17 5.82 4.01
C ASP A 177 -5.16 6.05 2.87
N PHE A 178 -5.33 7.30 2.47
CA PHE A 178 -6.32 7.71 1.48
C PHE A 178 -5.67 8.50 0.33
N PRO A 179 -6.00 8.22 -0.94
CA PRO A 179 -5.45 8.97 -2.06
C PRO A 179 -6.01 10.40 -2.09
N ILE A 180 -5.13 11.37 -2.30
CA ILE A 180 -5.45 12.80 -2.48
C ILE A 180 -5.04 13.33 -3.87
N LYS A 181 -4.65 12.42 -4.76
CA LYS A 181 -4.26 12.64 -6.15
C LYS A 181 -4.88 11.55 -7.00
N THR A 182 -5.26 11.90 -8.21
CA THR A 182 -5.70 10.95 -9.24
C THR A 182 -4.54 10.06 -9.67
N ASN A 183 -4.83 8.90 -10.27
CA ASN A 183 -3.80 8.01 -10.80
C ASN A 183 -2.87 8.73 -11.80
N ARG A 184 -3.44 9.55 -12.71
CA ARG A 184 -2.67 10.37 -13.64
C ARG A 184 -1.73 11.35 -12.94
N GLU A 185 -2.21 12.11 -11.94
CA GLU A 185 -1.36 13.05 -11.18
C GLU A 185 -0.22 12.31 -10.47
N ILE A 186 -0.49 11.14 -9.88
CA ILE A 186 0.56 10.31 -9.26
C ILE A 186 1.61 9.90 -10.28
N VAL A 187 1.20 9.41 -11.46
CA VAL A 187 2.11 9.02 -12.54
C VAL A 187 2.95 10.22 -13.03
N GLU A 188 2.34 11.39 -13.21
CA GLU A 188 3.04 12.61 -13.63
C GLU A 188 4.09 13.04 -12.59
N ILE A 189 3.74 13.03 -11.30
CA ILE A 189 4.66 13.34 -10.19
C ILE A 189 5.83 12.34 -10.15
N LEU A 190 5.55 11.04 -10.23
CA LEU A 190 6.58 10.01 -10.18
C LEU A 190 7.54 10.12 -11.37
N LYS A 191 7.02 10.38 -12.57
CA LYS A 191 7.85 10.60 -13.76
C LYS A 191 8.69 11.88 -13.64
N ALA A 192 8.12 12.97 -13.14
CA ALA A 192 8.86 14.21 -12.89
C ALA A 192 9.99 14.02 -11.87
N ARG A 193 9.80 13.11 -10.90
CA ARG A 193 10.81 12.71 -9.91
C ARG A 193 11.68 11.53 -10.35
N ASN A 194 11.66 11.12 -11.62
CA ASN A 194 12.44 9.98 -12.13
C ASN A 194 12.27 8.68 -11.31
N SER A 195 11.08 8.43 -10.76
CA SER A 195 10.78 7.24 -9.95
C SER A 195 11.70 7.08 -8.72
N THR A 196 12.27 8.17 -8.19
CA THR A 196 13.14 8.08 -7.00
C THR A 196 12.40 7.52 -5.78
N LEU A 197 13.16 7.00 -4.82
CA LEU A 197 12.64 6.67 -3.49
C LEU A 197 11.89 7.86 -2.89
N ASP A 198 10.74 7.58 -2.27
CA ASP A 198 9.92 8.57 -1.57
C ASP A 198 9.60 8.05 -0.16
N MET A 199 10.47 8.39 0.78
CA MET A 199 10.40 7.94 2.16
C MET A 199 10.85 9.06 3.09
N GLU A 200 10.28 9.10 4.28
CA GLU A 200 10.86 9.92 5.35
C GLU A 200 12.19 9.33 5.80
N PHE A 201 13.20 10.18 5.95
CA PHE A 201 14.48 9.85 6.58
C PHE A 201 14.73 10.83 7.73
N GLN A 202 14.89 10.30 8.93
CA GLN A 202 15.23 11.03 10.15
C GLN A 202 16.44 10.40 10.84
N ASP A 203 17.17 11.20 11.59
CA ASP A 203 18.22 10.72 12.50
C ASP A 203 17.67 9.61 13.43
N PRO A 204 18.21 8.38 13.34
CA PRO A 204 17.75 7.26 14.14
C PRO A 204 18.26 7.29 15.58
N ILE A 205 19.31 8.09 15.90
CA ILE A 205 20.01 8.06 17.20
C ILE A 205 19.05 8.12 18.40
N PRO A 206 18.03 8.99 18.44
CA PRO A 206 17.10 9.06 19.57
C PRO A 206 16.25 7.79 19.78
N PHE A 207 16.16 6.93 18.76
CA PHE A 207 15.25 5.77 18.74
C PHE A 207 15.98 4.44 18.92
N ILE A 208 17.28 4.35 18.62
CA ILE A 208 18.05 3.09 18.61
C ILE A 208 17.89 2.31 19.92
N GLN A 209 18.08 2.95 21.07
CA GLN A 209 18.05 2.26 22.36
C GLN A 209 16.69 1.59 22.63
N ASN A 210 15.61 2.26 22.26
CA ASN A 210 14.24 1.79 22.52
C ASN A 210 13.75 0.82 21.44
N ARG A 211 14.11 1.04 20.17
CA ARG A 211 13.55 0.31 19.03
C ARG A 211 14.42 -0.83 18.50
N ILE A 212 15.72 -0.81 18.73
CA ILE A 212 16.66 -1.84 18.27
C ILE A 212 17.16 -2.65 19.47
N ASN A 213 17.20 -3.98 19.34
CA ASN A 213 17.78 -4.85 20.34
C ASN A 213 19.31 -4.73 20.31
N GLN A 214 19.92 -4.20 21.38
CA GLN A 214 21.36 -3.99 21.46
C GLN A 214 22.15 -5.28 21.79
N ASN A 215 21.45 -6.34 22.22
CA ASN A 215 22.06 -7.61 22.60
C ASN A 215 22.21 -8.59 21.41
N THR A 216 21.88 -8.14 20.20
CA THR A 216 21.99 -8.94 18.96
C THR A 216 23.04 -8.35 18.03
N SER A 217 23.75 -9.22 17.31
CA SER A 217 24.67 -8.80 16.25
C SER A 217 23.90 -8.27 15.04
N TRP A 218 24.31 -7.09 14.55
CA TRP A 218 23.72 -6.40 13.42
C TRP A 218 24.67 -6.28 12.23
N ASP A 219 25.78 -7.00 12.25
CA ASP A 219 26.70 -7.08 11.12
C ASP A 219 26.13 -7.94 9.99
N TYR A 220 26.50 -7.59 8.75
CA TYR A 220 25.96 -8.24 7.56
C TYR A 220 26.24 -9.74 7.52
N LYS A 221 27.39 -10.18 8.06
CA LYS A 221 27.77 -11.59 8.18
C LYS A 221 26.83 -12.32 9.15
N SER A 222 26.67 -11.81 10.37
CA SER A 222 25.76 -12.39 11.36
C SER A 222 24.31 -12.40 10.89
N LEU A 223 23.91 -11.47 10.02
CA LEU A 223 22.57 -11.41 9.44
C LEU A 223 22.36 -12.32 8.22
N ASP A 224 23.41 -12.97 7.71
CA ASP A 224 23.37 -13.71 6.43
C ASP A 224 22.77 -12.84 5.30
N PHE A 225 23.16 -11.56 5.29
CA PHE A 225 22.40 -10.49 4.62
C PHE A 225 22.47 -10.53 3.09
N PHE A 226 23.53 -11.08 2.52
CA PHE A 226 23.73 -11.17 1.06
C PHE A 226 23.51 -12.60 0.58
N ASN A 227 22.85 -12.75 -0.57
CA ASN A 227 22.66 -14.07 -1.20
C ASN A 227 23.99 -14.63 -1.71
N GLU A 228 24.09 -15.94 -1.93
CA GLU A 228 25.32 -16.63 -2.36
C GLU A 228 25.96 -16.03 -3.62
N THR A 229 25.15 -15.51 -4.55
CA THR A 229 25.64 -14.87 -5.79
C THR A 229 26.20 -13.47 -5.57
N GLU A 230 25.82 -12.80 -4.49
CA GLU A 230 26.21 -11.43 -4.19
C GLU A 230 27.33 -11.36 -3.15
N ILE A 231 27.40 -12.33 -2.22
CA ILE A 231 28.40 -12.34 -1.14
C ILE A 231 29.84 -12.31 -1.67
N SER A 232 30.12 -12.94 -2.82
CA SER A 232 31.45 -12.96 -3.45
C SER A 232 31.92 -11.59 -3.96
N LYS A 233 31.02 -10.61 -4.08
CA LYS A 233 31.34 -9.23 -4.50
C LYS A 233 31.81 -8.36 -3.34
N TYR A 234 31.68 -8.84 -2.10
CA TYR A 234 31.93 -8.06 -0.89
C TYR A 234 33.09 -8.66 -0.09
N ASP A 235 34.00 -7.81 0.36
CA ASP A 235 35.13 -8.26 1.17
C ASP A 235 34.70 -8.60 2.62
N GLU A 236 35.53 -9.38 3.32
CA GLU A 236 35.24 -9.76 4.71
C GLU A 236 35.12 -8.56 5.66
N ASN A 237 35.79 -7.44 5.36
CA ASN A 237 35.74 -6.26 6.20
C ASN A 237 34.37 -5.59 6.12
N LEU A 238 33.74 -5.53 4.94
CA LEU A 238 32.38 -5.04 4.76
C LEU A 238 31.40 -5.95 5.47
N LEU A 239 31.54 -7.28 5.33
CA LEU A 239 30.62 -8.24 5.93
C LEU A 239 30.61 -8.15 7.48
N ARG A 240 31.73 -7.76 8.10
CA ARG A 240 31.83 -7.54 9.56
C ARG A 240 31.32 -6.17 10.02
N LYS A 241 30.90 -5.26 9.12
CA LYS A 241 30.32 -3.97 9.51
C LYS A 241 28.86 -4.14 9.90
N ASN A 242 28.47 -3.42 10.95
CA ASN A 242 27.07 -3.29 11.34
C ASN A 242 26.27 -2.55 10.25
N ILE A 243 25.04 -3.00 10.04
CA ILE A 243 24.04 -2.23 9.29
C ILE A 243 23.85 -0.88 9.96
N LYS A 244 23.69 0.17 9.15
CA LYS A 244 23.37 1.51 9.64
C LYS A 244 21.87 1.69 9.60
N PHE A 245 21.26 1.70 10.77
CA PHE A 245 19.84 1.97 10.88
C PHE A 245 19.49 3.37 10.40
N SER A 246 18.27 3.51 9.92
CA SER A 246 17.63 4.77 9.61
C SER A 246 16.18 4.74 10.10
N LYS A 247 15.63 5.90 10.46
CA LYS A 247 14.24 6.03 10.90
C LYS A 247 13.44 6.76 9.83
N GLY A 248 12.16 6.40 9.69
CA GLY A 248 11.20 7.15 8.88
C GLY A 248 9.77 6.92 9.33
N SER A 249 8.88 6.84 8.36
CA SER A 249 7.47 6.48 8.53
C SER A 249 7.17 5.20 7.76
N TYR A 250 6.11 4.49 8.15
CA TYR A 250 5.74 3.27 7.45
C TYR A 250 5.33 3.51 5.99
N ALA A 251 4.49 4.53 5.76
CA ALA A 251 4.05 4.92 4.43
C ALA A 251 5.26 5.38 3.60
N SER A 252 5.47 4.69 2.47
CA SER A 252 6.69 4.85 1.69
C SER A 252 6.48 4.47 0.22
N GLY A 253 7.39 4.93 -0.63
CA GLY A 253 7.42 4.68 -2.06
C GLY A 253 8.80 4.25 -2.54
N MET A 254 8.88 3.22 -3.39
CA MET A 254 10.14 2.72 -3.93
C MET A 254 10.03 2.29 -5.40
N PRO A 255 11.07 2.56 -6.23
CA PRO A 255 11.12 2.04 -7.59
C PRO A 255 11.24 0.52 -7.60
N ARG A 256 10.81 -0.11 -8.71
CA ARG A 256 10.86 -1.57 -8.86
C ARG A 256 12.25 -2.16 -8.62
N ASP A 257 13.29 -1.48 -9.06
CA ASP A 257 14.66 -2.00 -8.94
C ASP A 257 15.12 -2.12 -7.48
N SER A 258 14.65 -1.23 -6.60
CA SER A 258 14.88 -1.36 -5.14
C SER A 258 14.21 -2.60 -4.57
N VAL A 259 12.97 -2.89 -4.97
CA VAL A 259 12.24 -4.09 -4.52
C VAL A 259 12.87 -5.36 -5.07
N ASP A 260 13.31 -5.32 -6.33
CA ASP A 260 14.03 -6.41 -6.97
C ASP A 260 15.34 -6.71 -6.23
N PHE A 261 16.09 -5.67 -5.85
CA PHE A 261 17.29 -5.81 -5.03
C PHE A 261 16.97 -6.46 -3.67
N ILE A 262 15.96 -5.95 -2.95
CA ILE A 262 15.55 -6.48 -1.65
C ILE A 262 15.17 -7.97 -1.72
N LEU A 263 14.49 -8.39 -2.80
CA LEU A 263 14.00 -9.76 -2.94
C LEU A 263 15.03 -10.73 -3.49
N ASN A 264 15.86 -10.29 -4.43
CA ASN A 264 16.69 -11.17 -5.25
C ASN A 264 18.18 -11.07 -4.94
N LYS A 265 18.63 -9.99 -4.29
CA LYS A 265 20.06 -9.70 -4.06
C LYS A 265 20.47 -9.84 -2.60
N ILE A 266 19.56 -9.52 -1.68
CA ILE A 266 19.78 -9.66 -0.24
C ILE A 266 18.80 -10.67 0.36
N ASN A 267 19.16 -11.21 1.53
CA ASN A 267 18.29 -12.04 2.35
C ASN A 267 17.96 -11.30 3.64
N ILE A 268 16.78 -10.70 3.68
CA ILE A 268 16.33 -9.94 4.85
C ILE A 268 15.58 -10.79 5.87
N SER A 269 15.50 -12.11 5.70
CA SER A 269 14.68 -12.96 6.59
C SER A 269 15.15 -12.86 8.05
N LYS A 270 16.45 -13.03 8.29
CA LYS A 270 17.05 -12.95 9.63
C LYS A 270 16.99 -11.54 10.19
N TYR A 271 17.22 -10.53 9.36
CA TYR A 271 17.04 -9.12 9.71
C TYR A 271 15.61 -8.82 10.19
N LEU A 272 14.60 -9.25 9.43
CA LEU A 272 13.19 -9.06 9.79
C LEU A 272 12.84 -9.78 11.09
N TYR A 273 13.35 -11.01 11.32
CA TYR A 273 13.12 -11.71 12.58
C TYR A 273 13.78 -11.00 13.77
N GLN A 274 15.01 -10.50 13.60
CA GLN A 274 15.74 -9.81 14.67
C GLN A 274 15.12 -8.46 15.02
N ILE A 275 14.72 -7.67 14.02
CA ILE A 275 14.17 -6.32 14.26
C ILE A 275 12.77 -6.37 14.86
N ASN A 276 12.03 -7.44 14.58
CA ASN A 276 10.70 -7.72 15.12
C ASN A 276 10.78 -8.25 16.57
N THR A 277 11.32 -7.44 17.47
CA THR A 277 11.50 -7.79 18.88
C THR A 277 10.23 -7.52 19.69
N VAL A 278 9.72 -8.54 20.38
CA VAL A 278 8.57 -8.41 21.29
C VAL A 278 8.85 -7.33 22.35
N ASN A 279 7.87 -6.44 22.56
CA ASN A 279 7.89 -5.30 23.48
C ASN A 279 8.70 -4.07 23.04
N LYS A 280 9.29 -4.06 21.84
CA LYS A 280 9.76 -2.82 21.21
C LYS A 280 8.63 -2.19 20.38
N TYR A 281 8.72 -0.87 20.17
CA TYR A 281 7.69 -0.08 19.51
C TYR A 281 8.29 0.71 18.35
N GLY A 282 7.64 0.66 17.19
CA GLY A 282 7.97 1.43 15.99
C GLY A 282 9.14 0.86 15.20
N GLU A 283 9.37 -0.45 15.25
CA GLU A 283 10.38 -1.12 14.43
C GLU A 283 10.04 -1.10 12.94
N ASP A 284 8.76 -1.05 12.59
CA ASP A 284 8.28 -0.97 11.21
C ASP A 284 8.65 0.35 10.52
N GLU A 285 8.82 1.41 11.31
CA GLU A 285 9.36 2.71 10.92
C GLU A 285 10.90 2.73 10.74
N MET A 286 11.57 1.59 10.93
CA MET A 286 13.02 1.46 10.78
C MET A 286 13.42 0.54 9.62
N VAL A 287 12.53 -0.34 9.15
CA VAL A 287 12.86 -1.40 8.21
C VAL A 287 13.24 -0.84 6.85
N TRP A 288 12.28 -0.23 6.14
CA TRP A 288 12.45 0.10 4.73
C TRP A 288 13.45 1.23 4.48
N GLN A 289 13.67 2.09 5.47
CA GLN A 289 14.64 3.18 5.42
C GLN A 289 16.08 2.70 5.68
N THR A 290 16.23 1.59 6.41
CA THR A 290 17.52 0.99 6.71
C THR A 290 18.03 0.14 5.53
N LEU A 291 17.11 -0.49 4.80
CA LEU A 291 17.38 -1.29 3.60
C LEU A 291 17.60 -0.40 2.37
#